data_AF-A0A0R0BNN1-F1
#
_entry.id   AF-A0A0R0BNN1-F1
#
_cell.length_a   1.000
_cell.length_b   1.000
_cell.length_c   1.000
_cell.angle_alpha   90.00
_cell.angle_beta   90.00
_cell.angle_gamma   90.00
#
_symmetry.space_group_name_H-M   'P 1'
#
loop_
_entity.id
_entity.type
_entity.pdbx_description
1 polymer ?
#
loop_
_entity_poly.entity_id
_entity_poly.type
_entity_poly.pdbx_seq_one_letter_code
_entity_poly.pdbx_strand_id
1 'polypeptide(L)' 'AIAFVAPGHERDGIVHMPGGQSGHPLSPFWGAGHDDWVAGRPTPFLPGPALYTLTLAPPG' A
#
# COMPACT_ATOMS: atom_id res chain seq x y z
N ALA A 1 5.79 -4.05 6.72
CA ALA A 1 6.19 -3.26 5.55
C ALA A 1 7.40 -2.41 5.91
N ILE A 2 8.22 -2.05 4.92
CA ILE A 2 9.37 -1.14 5.10
C ILE A 2 9.26 -0.06 4.02
N ALA A 3 9.53 1.19 4.36
CA ALA A 3 9.51 2.31 3.42
C ALA A 3 10.80 3.13 3.50
N PHE A 4 11.21 3.69 2.36
CA PHE A 4 12.35 4.59 2.24
C PHE A 4 11.85 5.87 1.59
N VAL A 5 11.97 6.98 2.31
CA VAL A 5 11.47 8.29 1.87
C VAL A 5 12.29 9.39 2.51
N ALA A 6 12.68 10.39 1.72
CA ALA A 6 13.31 11.60 2.23
C ALA A 6 12.23 12.66 2.50
N PRO A 7 12.36 13.48 3.57
CA PRO A 7 11.43 14.58 3.81
C PRO A 7 11.29 15.51 2.59
N GLY A 8 10.06 15.82 2.20
CA GLY A 8 9.74 16.68 1.04
C GLY A 8 9.87 16.01 -0.33
N HIS A 9 10.22 14.72 -0.37
CA HIS A 9 10.37 13.92 -1.60
C HIS A 9 9.50 12.66 -1.54
N GLU A 10 8.30 12.77 -0.97
CA GLU A 10 7.40 11.63 -0.76
C GLU A 10 7.00 10.96 -2.09
N ARG A 11 6.95 11.74 -3.18
CA ARG A 11 6.66 11.25 -4.53
C ARG A 11 7.71 10.27 -5.07
N ASP A 12 8.95 10.40 -4.61
CA ASP A 12 10.08 9.55 -5.03
C ASP A 12 10.31 8.39 -4.05
N GLY A 13 9.54 8.35 -2.95
CA GLY A 13 9.65 7.31 -1.95
C GLY A 13 9.20 5.95 -2.47
N ILE A 14 9.75 4.90 -1.86
CA ILE A 14 9.38 3.50 -2.16
C ILE A 14 8.90 2.76 -0.90
N VAL A 15 8.05 1.76 -1.10
CA VAL A 15 7.56 0.87 -0.04
C VAL A 15 7.67 -0.59 -0.47
N HIS A 16 8.04 -1.45 0.49
CA HIS A 16 8.06 -2.90 0.35
C HIS A 16 7.07 -3.55 1.32
N MET A 17 6.16 -4.37 0.76
CA MET A 17 5.13 -5.08 1.54
C MET A 17 4.91 -6.50 0.96
N PRO A 18 5.71 -7.50 1.39
CA PRO A 18 5.72 -8.83 0.77
C PRO A 18 4.38 -9.58 0.80
N GLY A 19 3.58 -9.36 1.84
CA GLY A 19 2.29 -10.04 2.05
C GLY A 19 1.07 -9.24 1.57
N GLY A 20 1.27 -8.08 0.94
CA GLY A 20 0.19 -7.14 0.65
C GLY A 20 -0.40 -6.46 1.89
N GLN A 21 -1.42 -5.62 1.67
CA GLN A 21 -2.03 -4.77 2.70
C GLN A 21 -3.08 -5.50 3.55
N SER A 22 -3.46 -6.72 3.16
CA SER A 22 -4.45 -7.53 3.88
C SER A 22 -3.89 -8.89 4.24
N GLY A 23 -4.13 -9.32 5.48
CA GLY A 23 -3.83 -10.69 5.93
C GLY A 23 -4.92 -11.71 5.58
N HIS A 24 -6.05 -11.29 5.01
CA HIS A 24 -7.18 -12.18 4.73
C HIS A 24 -7.06 -12.81 3.34
N PRO A 25 -6.94 -14.15 3.19
CA PRO A 25 -6.65 -14.79 1.90
C PRO A 25 -7.65 -14.53 0.76
N LEU A 26 -8.90 -14.21 1.08
CA LEU A 26 -9.92 -13.87 0.08
C LEU A 26 -9.93 -12.39 -0.32
N SER A 27 -9.10 -11.57 0.31
CA SER A 27 -9.00 -10.16 0.01
C SER A 27 -8.23 -9.96 -1.29
N PRO A 28 -8.67 -9.06 -2.20
CA PRO A 28 -7.87 -8.69 -3.37
C PRO A 28 -6.55 -7.99 -2.99
N PHE A 29 -6.39 -7.59 -1.73
CA PHE A 29 -5.17 -6.96 -1.20
C PHE A 29 -4.23 -7.94 -0.49
N TRP A 30 -4.59 -9.23 -0.41
CA TRP A 30 -3.70 -10.28 0.07
C TRP A 30 -2.66 -10.60 -0.99
N GLY A 31 -1.38 -10.58 -0.61
CA GLY A 31 -0.27 -10.79 -1.53
C GLY A 31 -0.15 -9.71 -2.62
N ALA A 32 -0.91 -8.61 -2.56
CA ALA A 32 -0.84 -7.55 -3.54
C ALA A 32 0.56 -6.91 -3.54
N GLY A 33 1.22 -6.91 -4.70
CA GLY A 33 2.61 -6.46 -4.85
C GLY A 33 3.68 -7.51 -4.51
N HIS A 34 3.29 -8.77 -4.25
CA HIS A 34 4.24 -9.85 -3.95
C HIS A 34 5.23 -10.08 -5.10
N ASP A 35 4.76 -10.12 -6.35
CA ASP A 35 5.62 -10.35 -7.52
C ASP A 35 6.67 -9.24 -7.69
N ASP A 36 6.31 -7.99 -7.38
CA ASP A 36 7.25 -6.86 -7.38
C ASP A 36 8.30 -7.04 -6.29
N TRP A 37 7.87 -7.46 -5.09
CA TRP A 37 8.79 -7.77 -4.00
C TRP A 37 9.77 -8.91 -4.37
N VAL A 38 9.28 -10.02 -4.93
CA VAL A 38 10.10 -11.16 -5.35
C VAL A 38 11.15 -10.73 -6.39
N ALA A 39 10.75 -9.89 -7.34
CA ALA A 39 11.63 -9.40 -8.39
C ALA A 39 12.49 -8.18 -7.98
N GLY A 40 12.36 -7.69 -6.75
CA GLY A 40 13.07 -6.48 -6.29
C GLY A 40 12.67 -5.20 -7.02
N ARG A 41 11.46 -5.15 -7.60
CA ARG A 41 10.95 -3.96 -8.29
C ARG A 41 10.50 -2.92 -7.27
N PRO A 42 10.87 -1.63 -7.44
CA PRO A 42 10.44 -0.58 -6.53
C PRO A 42 8.94 -0.34 -6.67
N THR A 43 8.23 -0.30 -5.53
CA THR A 43 6.81 0.04 -5.47
C THR A 43 6.65 1.46 -4.91
N PRO A 44 5.82 2.34 -5.51
CA PRO A 44 5.66 3.72 -5.02
C PRO A 44 5.19 3.79 -3.57
N PHE A 45 5.77 4.69 -2.78
CA PHE A 45 5.38 4.91 -1.39
C PHE A 45 3.99 5.52 -1.25
N LEU A 46 3.66 6.47 -2.12
CA LEU A 46 2.36 7.12 -2.10
C LEU A 46 1.26 6.17 -2.58
N PRO A 47 0.08 6.21 -1.96
CA PRO A 47 -1.05 5.41 -2.40
C PRO A 47 -1.50 5.86 -3.80
N GLY A 48 -2.06 4.92 -4.56
CA GLY A 48 -2.81 5.23 -5.76
C GLY A 48 -4.16 5.88 -5.45
N PRO A 49 -5.02 6.05 -6.48
CA PRO A 49 -6.37 6.57 -6.31
C PRO A 49 -7.17 5.80 -5.25
N ALA A 50 -8.01 6.52 -4.51
CA ALA A 50 -8.90 5.89 -3.53
C ALA A 50 -9.87 4.92 -4.22
N LEU A 51 -9.90 3.66 -3.77
CA LEU A 51 -10.84 2.65 -4.27
C LEU A 51 -12.19 2.67 -3.53
N TYR A 52 -12.17 3.04 -2.25
CA TYR A 52 -13.34 3.09 -1.38
C TYR A 52 -13.34 4.39 -0.58
N THR A 53 -14.53 4.94 -0.32
CA THR A 53 -14.71 6.12 0.54
C THR A 53 -15.70 5.76 1.64
N LEU A 54 -15.32 6.01 2.89
CA LEU A 54 -16.16 5.80 4.05
C LEU A 54 -16.59 7.17 4.60
N THR A 55 -17.89 7.41 4.65
CA THR A 55 -18.46 8.59 5.32
C THR A 55 -18.97 8.17 6.69
N LEU A 56 -18.39 8.74 7.74
CA LEU A 56 -18.83 8.52 9.11
C LEU A 56 -19.84 9.60 9.50
N ALA A 57 -21.00 9.18 10.01
CA ALA A 57 -21.99 10.08 10.61
C ALA A 57 -22.11 9.76 12.10
N PRO A 58 -22.27 10.78 12.97
CA PRO A 58 -22.54 10.54 14.38
C PRO A 58 -23.88 9.79 14.53
N PRO A 59 -24.04 8.97 15.58
CA PRO A 59 -25.36 8.47 15.95
C PRO A 59 -26.26 9.67 16.30
N GLY A 60 -27.49 9.65 15.77
CA GLY A 60 -28.50 10.68 16.03
C GLY A 60 -29.07 10.65 17.44
#